data_AF-A0A954H9B6-F1
#
_entry.id   AF-A0A954H9B6-F1
#
_cell.length_a   1.000
_cell.length_b   1.000
_cell.length_c   1.000
_cell.angle_alpha   90.00
_cell.angle_beta   90.00
_cell.angle_gamma   90.00
#
_symmetry.space_group_name_H-M   'P 1'
#
loop_
_entity.id
_entity.type
_entity.pdbx_description
1 polymer ?
#
loop_
_entity_poly.entity_id
_entity_poly.type
_entity_poly.pdbx_seq_one_letter_code
_entity_poly.pdbx_strand_id
1 'polypeptide(L)'
;MKVFKVKSDLRDYQSLCFEKEREERGLEDPYFECQSRLENWIMPDIYCDSPECKRGNFFYLFGIPGAFALDTHAKVELSDLLEQSGELLPFYVDDEPMYLFNVLEPVAKPFNY
;
A
#
# COMPACT_ATOMS: atom_id res chain seq x y z
N MET A 1 -18.41 -28.26 4.83
CA MET A 1 -17.95 -26.92 4.41
C MET A 1 -17.90 -26.04 5.65
N LYS A 2 -16.74 -25.47 5.99
CA LYS A 2 -16.63 -24.53 7.13
C LYS A 2 -16.75 -23.11 6.55
N VAL A 3 -17.67 -22.31 7.10
CA VAL A 3 -17.82 -20.91 6.74
C VAL A 3 -17.08 -20.08 7.79
N PHE A 4 -16.12 -19.29 7.36
CA PHE A 4 -15.39 -18.37 8.21
C PHE A 4 -15.91 -16.96 8.00
N LYS A 5 -16.03 -16.19 9.09
CA LYS A 5 -16.32 -14.77 9.04
C LYS A 5 -15.04 -14.02 9.38
N VAL A 6 -14.53 -13.26 8.42
CA VAL A 6 -13.42 -12.33 8.65
C VAL A 6 -14.02 -11.01 9.14
N LYS A 7 -13.50 -10.50 10.25
CA LYS A 7 -13.81 -9.15 10.75
C LYS A 7 -12.51 -8.37 10.79
N SER A 8 -12.47 -7.25 10.08
CA SER A 8 -11.34 -6.33 10.12
C SER A 8 -11.41 -5.49 11.40
N ASP A 9 -10.30 -5.46 12.13
CA ASP A 9 -10.16 -4.67 13.36
C ASP A 9 -9.46 -3.35 13.08
N LEU A 10 -10.07 -2.52 12.24
CA LEU A 10 -9.42 -1.31 11.71
C LEU A 10 -9.28 -0.18 12.74
N ARG A 11 -9.89 -0.30 13.93
CA ARG A 11 -9.88 0.76 14.95
C ARG A 11 -8.69 0.66 15.91
N ASP A 12 -8.18 -0.55 16.09
CA ASP A 12 -7.16 -0.83 17.10
C ASP A 12 -5.73 -0.77 16.54
N TYR A 13 -5.59 -0.53 15.23
CA TYR A 13 -4.30 -0.49 14.54
C TYR A 13 -4.00 0.89 13.97
N GLN A 14 -2.70 1.19 13.90
CA GLN A 14 -2.17 2.41 13.31
C GLN A 14 -2.60 2.59 11.85
N SER A 15 -2.88 3.84 11.49
CA SER A 15 -3.21 4.28 10.13
C SER A 15 -2.24 5.36 9.65
N LEU A 16 -2.10 5.45 8.33
CA LEU A 16 -1.24 6.43 7.68
C LEU A 16 -2.09 7.45 6.92
N CYS A 17 -1.64 8.70 6.92
CA CYS A 17 -2.28 9.79 6.23
C CYS A 17 -1.26 10.66 5.50
N PHE A 18 -1.69 11.32 4.44
CA PHE A 18 -0.87 12.30 3.73
C PHE A 18 -0.83 13.61 4.50
N GLU A 19 0.36 14.23 4.59
CA GLU A 19 0.49 15.56 5.20
C GLU A 19 -0.23 16.63 4.38
N LYS A 20 -0.18 16.53 3.05
CA LYS A 20 -0.74 17.52 2.13
C LYS A 20 -2.10 17.11 1.60
N GLU A 21 -2.96 18.10 1.36
CA GLU A 21 -4.25 17.86 0.72
C GLU A 21 -4.10 17.35 -0.72
N ARG A 22 -5.16 16.75 -1.26
CA ARG A 22 -5.12 16.05 -2.56
C ARG A 22 -4.61 16.93 -3.71
N GLU A 23 -5.06 18.17 -3.76
CA GLU A 23 -4.75 19.14 -4.82
C GLU A 23 -3.27 19.54 -4.79
N GLU A 24 -2.68 19.65 -3.59
CA GLU A 24 -1.28 20.02 -3.38
C GLU A 24 -0.30 18.90 -3.71
N ARG A 25 -0.77 17.65 -3.68
CA ARG A 25 0.06 16.48 -4.00
C ARG A 25 0.21 16.27 -5.52
N GLY A 26 -0.52 17.02 -6.35
CA GLY A 26 -0.52 16.82 -7.81
C GLY A 26 -1.05 15.44 -8.23
N LEU A 27 -1.79 14.76 -7.35
CA LEU A 27 -2.26 13.41 -7.58
C LEU A 27 -3.60 13.42 -8.35
N GLU A 28 -3.60 13.24 -9.67
CA GLU A 28 -4.82 13.03 -10.46
C GLU A 28 -5.43 11.62 -10.22
N ASP A 29 -6.75 11.52 -10.01
CA ASP A 29 -7.40 10.20 -9.87
C ASP A 29 -7.59 9.53 -11.23
N PRO A 30 -7.50 8.18 -11.29
CA PRO A 30 -7.12 7.24 -10.23
C PRO A 30 -5.61 6.93 -10.30
N TYR A 31 -4.94 7.02 -9.15
CA TYR A 31 -3.47 7.03 -9.10
C TYR A 31 -2.78 5.77 -9.61
N PHE A 32 -3.44 4.63 -9.45
CA PHE A 32 -2.80 3.34 -9.64
C PHE A 32 -3.26 2.61 -10.90
N GLU A 33 -4.56 2.62 -11.25
CA GLU A 33 -5.13 2.08 -12.52
C GLU A 33 -4.46 0.83 -13.09
N CYS A 34 -3.90 -0.05 -12.26
CA CYS A 34 -3.12 -1.20 -12.70
C CYS A 34 -1.86 -0.85 -13.54
N GLN A 35 -1.34 0.38 -13.46
CA GLN A 35 -0.21 0.91 -14.20
C GLN A 35 1.03 1.07 -13.31
N SER A 36 2.21 0.83 -13.90
CA SER A 36 3.48 1.05 -13.20
C SER A 36 3.75 2.54 -12.99
N ARG A 37 4.20 2.86 -11.79
CA ARG A 37 4.55 4.20 -11.30
C ARG A 37 5.96 4.25 -10.76
N LEU A 38 6.65 3.11 -10.57
CA LEU A 38 7.95 3.06 -9.91
C LEU A 38 8.98 4.01 -10.51
N GLU A 39 9.03 4.15 -11.84
CA GLU A 39 9.98 5.05 -12.53
C GLU A 39 9.70 6.53 -12.27
N ASN A 40 8.44 6.90 -12.08
CA ASN A 40 7.99 8.28 -11.88
C ASN A 40 7.48 8.51 -10.45
N TRP A 41 7.88 7.65 -9.51
CA TRP A 41 7.37 7.69 -8.15
C TRP A 41 7.95 8.88 -7.41
N ILE A 42 7.07 9.81 -7.06
CA ILE A 42 7.41 10.93 -6.18
C ILE A 42 6.94 10.53 -4.79
N MET A 43 7.90 10.38 -3.89
CA MET A 43 7.63 9.99 -2.52
C MET A 43 6.76 11.04 -1.84
N PRO A 44 5.56 10.66 -1.34
CA PRO A 44 4.70 11.58 -0.62
C PRO A 44 5.13 11.75 0.83
N ASP A 45 4.84 12.93 1.39
CA ASP A 45 4.94 13.19 2.82
C ASP A 45 3.77 12.48 3.53
N ILE A 46 4.08 11.48 4.35
CA ILE A 46 3.11 10.63 5.06
C ILE A 46 3.45 10.61 6.55
N TYR A 47 2.43 10.69 7.40
CA TYR A 47 2.55 10.58 8.85
C TYR A 47 1.62 9.50 9.41
N CYS A 48 1.91 9.05 10.64
CA CYS A 48 1.03 8.18 11.40
C CYS A 48 -0.07 8.99 12.10
N ASP A 49 -1.33 8.77 11.71
CA ASP A 49 -2.50 9.51 12.21
C ASP A 49 -2.94 9.04 13.62
N SER A 50 -2.66 7.78 13.95
CA SER A 50 -3.08 7.14 15.22
C SER A 50 -1.91 6.44 15.92
N PRO A 51 -0.85 7.18 16.31
CA PRO A 51 0.39 6.60 16.83
C PRO A 51 0.20 5.78 18.12
N GLU A 52 -0.85 6.05 18.89
CA GLU A 52 -1.21 5.35 20.12
C GLU A 52 -1.82 3.95 19.91
N CYS A 53 -2.29 3.65 18.69
CA CYS A 53 -2.84 2.35 18.34
C CYS A 53 -1.76 1.28 18.17
N LYS A 54 -2.17 0.02 18.07
CA LYS A 54 -1.21 -1.08 17.86
C LYS A 54 -0.56 -0.95 16.50
N ARG A 55 0.75 -1.18 16.47
CA ARG A 55 1.47 -1.31 15.21
C ARG A 55 1.21 -2.68 14.58
N GLY A 56 0.75 -2.69 13.33
CA GLY A 56 0.68 -3.87 12.47
C GLY A 56 1.79 -3.86 11.43
N ASN A 57 1.80 -4.86 10.53
CA ASN A 57 2.69 -4.86 9.37
C ASN A 57 2.01 -4.32 8.10
N PHE A 58 0.70 -4.09 8.16
CA PHE A 58 -0.12 -3.49 7.10
C PHE A 58 -0.83 -2.26 7.64
N PHE A 59 -0.91 -1.25 6.80
CA PHE A 59 -1.45 0.05 7.16
C PHE A 59 -2.48 0.48 6.13
N TYR A 60 -3.61 0.94 6.65
CA TYR A 60 -4.55 1.68 5.82
C TYR A 60 -3.98 3.07 5.53
N LEU A 61 -3.93 3.43 4.25
CA LEU A 61 -3.48 4.74 3.80
C LEU A 61 -4.69 5.58 3.38
N PHE A 62 -5.02 6.59 4.18
CA PHE A 62 -6.15 7.47 3.91
C PHE A 62 -5.94 8.26 2.62
N GLY A 63 -7.00 8.37 1.81
CA GLY A 63 -6.99 9.20 0.61
C GLY A 63 -6.47 8.53 -0.67
N ILE A 64 -6.12 7.23 -0.62
CA ILE A 64 -5.90 6.41 -1.83
C ILE A 64 -6.79 5.17 -1.76
N PRO A 65 -7.92 5.17 -2.48
CA PRO A 65 -8.76 3.98 -2.59
C PRO A 65 -7.99 2.83 -3.24
N GLY A 66 -8.01 1.65 -2.60
CA GLY A 66 -7.47 0.42 -3.18
C GLY A 66 -5.97 0.18 -3.00
N ALA A 67 -5.22 1.15 -2.45
CA ALA A 67 -3.84 0.92 -2.07
C ALA A 67 -3.71 0.64 -0.57
N PHE A 68 -2.75 -0.20 -0.20
CA PHE A 68 -2.38 -0.44 1.18
C PHE A 68 -0.87 -0.32 1.35
N ALA A 69 -0.46 0.17 2.50
CA ALA A 69 0.93 0.27 2.87
C ALA A 69 1.36 -0.93 3.71
N LEU A 70 2.63 -1.26 3.66
CA LEU A 70 3.23 -2.37 4.40
C LEU A 70 4.65 -2.04 4.84
N ASP A 71 5.07 -2.61 5.96
CA ASP A 71 6.42 -2.43 6.50
C ASP A 71 7.43 -3.38 5.84
N THR A 72 8.70 -3.22 6.22
CA THR A 72 9.78 -4.07 5.71
C THR A 72 9.60 -5.55 6.08
N HIS A 73 8.95 -5.87 7.21
CA HIS A 73 8.74 -7.26 7.60
C HIS A 73 7.71 -7.95 6.68
N ALA A 74 6.54 -7.32 6.46
CA ALA A 74 5.54 -7.82 5.53
C ALA A 74 6.09 -7.94 4.10
N LYS A 75 6.91 -6.98 3.66
CA LYS A 75 7.59 -7.04 2.35
C LYS A 75 8.41 -8.32 2.22
N VAL A 76 9.19 -8.67 3.24
CA VAL A 76 10.08 -9.84 3.22
C VAL A 76 9.27 -11.14 3.28
N GLU A 77 8.28 -11.23 4.18
CA GLU A 77 7.45 -12.44 4.32
C GLU A 77 6.58 -12.72 3.10
N LEU A 78 6.23 -11.68 2.33
CA LEU A 78 5.32 -11.78 1.18
C LEU A 78 5.98 -11.46 -0.16
N SER A 79 7.32 -11.48 -0.23
CA SER A 79 8.08 -11.08 -1.42
C SER A 79 7.55 -11.75 -2.69
N ASP A 80 7.37 -13.08 -2.64
CA ASP A 80 6.95 -13.88 -3.80
C ASP A 80 5.57 -13.46 -4.31
N LEU A 81 4.66 -13.11 -3.41
CA LEU A 81 3.31 -12.68 -3.76
C LEU A 81 3.34 -11.26 -4.33
N LEU A 82 4.03 -10.35 -3.65
CA LEU A 82 4.09 -8.94 -4.01
C LEU A 82 4.77 -8.74 -5.37
N GLU A 83 5.86 -9.45 -5.65
CA GLU A 83 6.59 -9.39 -6.92
C GLU A 83 5.77 -9.92 -8.11
N GLN A 84 4.83 -10.85 -7.87
CA GLN A 84 4.00 -11.42 -8.93
C GLN A 84 2.73 -10.62 -9.22
N SER A 85 2.28 -9.80 -8.26
CA SER A 85 0.97 -9.15 -8.30
C SER A 85 1.05 -7.63 -8.45
N GLY A 86 2.24 -7.04 -8.34
CA GLY A 86 2.39 -5.61 -8.49
C GLY A 86 3.81 -5.11 -8.30
N GLU A 87 3.90 -3.85 -7.88
CA GLU A 87 5.15 -3.19 -7.53
C GLU A 87 5.05 -2.55 -6.14
N LEU A 88 6.21 -2.33 -5.51
CA LEU A 88 6.33 -1.69 -4.21
C LEU A 88 6.94 -0.31 -4.37
N LEU A 89 6.17 0.71 -3.99
CA LEU A 89 6.56 2.10 -4.08
C LEU A 89 7.09 2.56 -2.70
N PRO A 90 8.39 2.84 -2.56
CA PRO A 90 9.01 3.11 -1.26
C PRO A 90 8.61 4.49 -0.72
N PHE A 91 8.43 4.59 0.58
CA PHE A 91 8.28 5.86 1.31
C PHE A 91 8.80 5.71 2.75
N TYR A 92 8.78 6.81 3.52
CA TYR A 92 9.20 6.82 4.93
C TYR A 92 8.12 7.41 5.82
N VAL A 93 8.02 6.89 7.04
CA VAL A 93 7.23 7.44 8.15
C VAL A 93 8.13 7.43 9.37
N ASP A 94 8.38 8.58 9.99
CA ASP A 94 9.26 8.69 11.16
C ASP A 94 10.63 8.00 10.99
N ASP A 95 11.29 8.23 9.84
CA ASP A 95 12.56 7.59 9.41
C ASP A 95 12.50 6.06 9.20
N GLU A 96 11.33 5.44 9.29
CA GLU A 96 11.16 4.01 9.03
C GLU A 96 10.75 3.74 7.58
N PRO A 97 11.41 2.79 6.89
CA PRO A 97 11.08 2.45 5.51
C PRO A 97 9.77 1.66 5.43
N MET A 98 8.88 2.17 4.59
CA MET A 98 7.56 1.61 4.30
C MET A 98 7.37 1.48 2.77
N TYR A 99 6.36 0.72 2.38
CA TYR A 99 6.07 0.44 0.97
C TYR A 99 4.59 0.53 0.69
N LEU A 100 4.23 1.28 -0.35
CA LEU A 100 2.87 1.29 -0.88
C LEU A 100 2.77 0.21 -1.95
N PHE A 101 1.84 -0.72 -1.79
CA PHE A 101 1.64 -1.75 -2.79
C PHE A 101 0.71 -1.26 -3.89
N ASN A 102 1.25 -1.22 -5.11
CA ASN A 102 0.52 -0.90 -6.32
C ASN A 102 0.27 -2.19 -7.10
N VAL A 103 -0.99 -2.60 -7.18
CA VAL A 103 -1.40 -3.75 -8.01
C VAL A 103 -1.24 -3.37 -9.48
N LEU A 104 -0.59 -4.23 -10.26
CA LEU A 104 -0.40 -4.02 -11.69
C LEU A 104 -1.34 -4.89 -12.52
N GLU A 105 -1.56 -4.52 -13.77
CA GLU A 105 -2.32 -5.35 -14.70
C GLU A 105 -1.55 -6.67 -14.89
N PRO A 106 -2.22 -7.83 -14.76
CA PRO A 106 -1.55 -9.10 -14.96
C PRO A 106 -1.02 -9.16 -16.39
N VAL A 107 0.31 -9.31 -16.53
CA VAL A 107 0.91 -9.58 -17.83
C VAL A 107 0.33 -10.90 -18.30
N ALA A 108 -0.53 -10.86 -19.32
CA ALA A 108 -1.10 -12.05 -19.93
C ALA A 108 0.05 -12.90 -20.48
N LYS A 109 0.51 -13.89 -19.70
CA LYS A 109 1.34 -14.95 -20.25
C LYS A 109 0.43 -15.71 -21.22
N PRO A 110 0.75 -15.77 -22.52
CA PRO A 110 -0.01 -16.64 -23.41
C PRO A 110 0.06 -18.04 -22.84
N PHE A 111 -1.09 -18.63 -22.56
CA PHE A 111 -1.18 -20.05 -22.25
C PHE A 111 -0.78 -20.80 -23.52
N ASN A 112 0.49 -21.19 -23.61
CA ASN A 112 0.92 -22.19 -24.58
C ASN A 112 0.39 -23.53 -24.08
N TYR A 113 -0.80 -23.92 -24.55
CA TYR A 113 -1.32 -25.28 -24.45
C TYR A 113 -0.62 -26.19 -25.47
#